data_AF-A0A9D2CS75-F1
#
_entry.id   AF-A0A9D2CS75-F1
#
_cell.length_a   1.000
_cell.length_b   1.000
_cell.length_c   1.000
_cell.angle_alpha   90.00
_cell.angle_beta   90.00
_cell.angle_gamma   90.00
#
_symmetry.space_group_name_H-M   'P 1'
#
loop_
_entity.id
_entity.type
_entity.pdbx_description
1 polymer ?
#
loop_
_entity_poly.entity_id
_entity_poly.type
_entity_poly.pdbx_seq_one_letter_code
_entity_poly.pdbx_strand_id
1 'polypeptide(L)'
;MSRAVGIDLGTTNSVVSVLEGGEPIVIANAEGARTTPSVVAFSKDGEVLVGDVAKRQAVTNVDRTIASVKRHMGTDWTIDIDGKKYTAQEISARILMKLKGDAEAYLNDKVTDAVITVPAYFN
;
A
#
# COMPACT_ATOMS: atom_id res chain seq x y z
N MET A 1 -18.32 16.37 2.45
CA MET A 1 -18.52 14.91 2.27
C MET A 1 -17.19 14.32 1.90
N SER A 2 -16.78 13.22 2.54
CA SER A 2 -15.58 12.49 2.14
C SER A 2 -15.66 12.14 0.67
N ARG A 3 -14.60 12.41 -0.10
CA ARG A 3 -14.49 11.94 -1.47
C ARG A 3 -13.97 10.51 -1.42
N ALA A 4 -14.72 9.57 -2.00
CA ALA A 4 -14.25 8.21 -2.15
C ALA A 4 -13.07 8.18 -3.15
N VAL A 5 -12.07 7.34 -2.88
CA VAL A 5 -10.93 7.11 -3.77
C VAL A 5 -11.02 5.74 -4.44
N GLY A 6 -10.47 5.62 -5.64
CA GLY A 6 -10.21 4.33 -6.29
C GLY A 6 -8.81 3.86 -5.94
N ILE A 7 -8.65 2.62 -5.50
CA ILE A 7 -7.33 2.03 -5.20
C ILE A 7 -7.15 0.76 -6.00
N ASP A 8 -6.14 0.75 -6.85
CA ASP A 8 -5.59 -0.48 -7.39
C ASP A 8 -4.53 -1.03 -6.43
N LEU A 9 -4.87 -2.06 -5.66
CA LEU A 9 -3.93 -2.70 -4.73
C LEU A 9 -3.24 -3.86 -5.44
N GLY A 10 -2.25 -3.63 -6.29
CA GLY A 10 -1.63 -4.72 -7.07
C GLY A 10 -0.60 -5.55 -6.30
N THR A 11 -0.22 -6.70 -6.88
CA THR A 11 0.81 -7.58 -6.30
C THR A 11 2.18 -6.91 -6.22
N THR A 12 2.55 -6.15 -7.25
CA THR A 12 3.87 -5.53 -7.39
C THR A 12 3.84 -4.02 -7.17
N ASN A 13 2.83 -3.35 -7.71
CA ASN A 13 2.63 -1.91 -7.58
C ASN A 13 1.17 -1.65 -7.23
N SER A 14 0.93 -0.53 -6.57
CA SER A 14 -0.40 -0.02 -6.24
C SER A 14 -0.56 1.41 -6.72
N VAL A 15 -1.81 1.83 -6.93
CA VAL A 15 -2.19 3.14 -7.46
C VAL A 15 -3.40 3.66 -6.69
N VAL A 16 -3.50 4.99 -6.54
CA VAL A 16 -4.69 5.65 -6.02
C VAL A 16 -5.17 6.73 -6.99
N SER A 17 -6.48 6.82 -7.17
CA SER A 17 -7.16 7.77 -8.06
C SER A 17 -8.38 8.40 -7.38
N VAL A 18 -8.79 9.54 -7.91
CA VAL A 18 -10.00 10.28 -7.52
C VAL A 18 -10.81 10.65 -8.74
N LEU A 19 -12.08 11.00 -8.53
CA LEU A 19 -12.90 11.66 -9.55
C LEU A 19 -12.92 13.17 -9.29
N GLU A 20 -12.49 13.95 -10.28
CA GLU A 20 -12.60 15.41 -10.27
C GLU A 20 -13.37 15.86 -11.50
N GLY A 21 -14.49 16.58 -11.30
CA GLY A 21 -15.32 17.04 -12.42
C GLY A 21 -15.91 15.92 -13.28
N GLY A 22 -15.97 14.68 -12.77
CA GLY A 22 -16.39 13.48 -13.52
C GLY A 22 -15.25 12.74 -14.21
N GLU A 23 -14.04 13.29 -14.24
CA GLU A 23 -12.87 12.68 -14.85
C GLU A 23 -12.00 11.97 -13.81
N PRO A 24 -11.51 10.75 -14.10
CA PRO A 24 -10.59 10.04 -13.22
C PRO A 24 -9.18 10.63 -13.29
N ILE A 25 -8.62 10.99 -12.14
CA ILE A 25 -7.27 11.50 -11.99
C ILE A 25 -6.46 10.55 -11.11
N VAL A 26 -5.28 10.14 -11.61
CA VAL A 26 -4.30 9.37 -10.82
C VAL A 26 -3.45 10.32 -9.99
N ILE A 27 -3.42 10.09 -8.68
CA ILE A 27 -2.65 10.90 -7.73
C ILE A 27 -1.19 10.43 -7.73
N ALA A 28 -0.26 11.39 -7.76
CA ALA A 28 1.15 11.11 -7.53
C ALA A 28 1.39 10.89 -6.03
N ASN A 29 2.21 9.90 -5.69
CA ASN A 29 2.66 9.67 -4.33
C ASN A 29 3.63 10.77 -3.85
N ALA A 30 3.96 10.76 -2.56
CA ALA A 30 4.94 11.69 -1.98
C ALA A 30 6.30 11.71 -2.69
N GLU A 31 6.66 10.63 -3.39
CA GLU A 31 7.89 10.51 -4.18
C GLU A 31 7.76 11.04 -5.62
N GLY A 32 6.59 11.54 -6.02
CA GLY A 32 6.30 12.10 -7.34
C GLY A 32 5.94 11.07 -8.42
N ALA A 33 5.84 9.79 -8.06
CA ALA A 33 5.46 8.71 -8.97
C ALA A 33 3.95 8.44 -8.93
N ARG A 34 3.39 8.00 -10.07
CA ARG A 34 1.96 7.62 -10.17
C ARG A 34 1.67 6.18 -9.73
N THR A 35 2.70 5.45 -9.33
CA THR A 35 2.60 4.08 -8.84
C THR A 35 3.49 3.94 -7.61
N THR A 36 2.99 3.27 -6.59
CA THR A 36 3.74 2.97 -5.36
C THR A 36 4.05 1.48 -5.33
N PRO A 37 5.32 1.05 -5.17
CA PRO A 37 5.63 -0.38 -4.99
C PRO A 37 4.85 -1.00 -3.83
N SER A 38 4.28 -2.19 -4.06
CA SER A 38 3.58 -2.99 -3.04
C SER A 38 4.59 -3.73 -2.16
N VAL A 39 5.43 -2.95 -1.51
CA VAL A 39 6.56 -3.41 -0.69
C VAL A 39 6.50 -2.70 0.66
N VAL A 40 6.61 -3.47 1.73
CA VAL A 40 6.67 -3.00 3.11
C VAL A 40 7.97 -3.48 3.71
N ALA A 41 8.70 -2.62 4.39
CA ALA A 41 9.91 -3.00 5.10
C ALA A 41 9.90 -2.45 6.53
N PHE A 42 10.49 -3.19 7.45
CA PHE A 42 10.71 -2.77 8.82
C PHE A 42 12.18 -2.39 8.98
N SER A 43 12.47 -1.14 9.35
CA SER A 43 13.83 -0.65 9.61
C SER A 43 14.34 -1.22 10.93
N LYS A 44 15.66 -1.25 11.14
CA LYS A 44 16.26 -1.83 12.38
C LYS A 44 15.73 -1.16 13.65
N ASP A 45 15.32 0.10 13.54
CA ASP A 45 14.79 0.90 14.64
C ASP A 45 13.27 0.75 14.81
N GLY A 46 12.64 -0.15 14.04
CA GLY A 46 11.21 -0.46 14.11
C GLY A 46 10.32 0.45 13.26
N GLU A 47 10.90 1.40 12.52
CA GLU A 47 10.16 2.25 11.58
C GLU A 47 9.62 1.40 10.42
N VAL A 48 8.41 1.71 9.96
CA VAL A 48 7.80 1.05 8.81
C VAL A 48 7.94 1.91 7.58
N LEU A 49 8.62 1.34 6.58
CA LEU A 49 8.82 1.93 5.27
C LEU A 49 7.88 1.25 4.28
N VAL A 50 7.34 2.03 3.33
CA VAL A 50 6.41 1.53 2.31
C VAL A 50 6.76 2.15 0.96
N GLY A 51 6.61 1.39 -0.13
CA GLY A 51 6.85 1.91 -1.48
C GLY A 51 8.33 1.92 -1.86
N ASP A 52 8.77 2.99 -2.53
CA ASP A 52 10.14 3.09 -3.06
C ASP A 52 11.21 3.02 -1.96
N VAL A 53 10.93 3.62 -0.80
CA VAL A 53 11.87 3.60 0.33
C VAL A 53 12.08 2.16 0.83
N ALA A 54 11.00 1.37 0.93
CA ALA A 54 11.09 -0.05 1.29
C ALA A 54 11.82 -0.87 0.21
N LYS A 55 11.48 -0.63 -1.07
CA LYS A 55 12.07 -1.34 -2.22
C LYS A 55 13.58 -1.12 -2.34
N ARG A 56 14.07 0.09 -2.07
CA ARG A 56 15.51 0.45 -2.18
C ARG A 56 16.40 -0.38 -1.24
N GLN A 57 15.91 -0.74 -0.07
CA GLN A 57 16.67 -1.51 0.91
C GLN A 57 16.40 -3.03 0.84
N ALA A 58 15.57 -3.50 -0.10
CA ALA A 58 15.13 -4.90 -0.13
C ALA A 58 16.28 -5.91 -0.20
N VAL A 59 17.41 -5.54 -0.81
CA VAL A 59 18.60 -6.40 -0.96
C VAL A 59 19.43 -6.46 0.32
N THR A 60 19.46 -5.38 1.10
CA THR A 60 20.28 -5.28 2.32
C THR A 60 19.49 -5.58 3.60
N ASN A 61 18.16 -5.63 3.51
CA ASN A 61 17.22 -5.87 4.61
C ASN A 61 16.18 -6.93 4.23
N VAL A 62 16.63 -8.05 3.67
CA VAL A 62 15.80 -9.10 3.04
C VAL A 62 14.77 -9.66 4.03
N ASP A 63 15.21 -10.08 5.22
CA ASP A 63 14.36 -10.77 6.20
C ASP A 63 13.25 -9.88 6.78
N ARG A 64 13.38 -8.56 6.61
CA ARG A 64 12.44 -7.57 7.13
C ARG A 64 11.81 -6.74 6.01
N THR A 65 11.91 -7.21 4.76
CA THR A 65 11.26 -6.61 3.58
C THR A 65 10.30 -7.60 2.95
N ILE A 66 9.03 -7.23 2.89
CA ILE A 66 7.93 -8.04 2.39
C ILE A 66 7.48 -7.45 1.05
N ALA A 67 7.57 -8.26 0.00
CA ALA A 67 7.04 -7.97 -1.32
C ALA A 67 6.02 -9.05 -1.74
N SER A 68 5.19 -8.76 -2.74
CA SER A 68 4.21 -9.71 -3.28
C SER A 68 3.21 -10.27 -2.26
N VAL A 69 2.94 -9.54 -1.16
CA VAL A 69 2.06 -10.01 -0.08
C VAL A 69 0.64 -10.34 -0.55
N LYS A 70 0.19 -9.75 -1.67
CA LYS A 70 -1.11 -10.05 -2.28
C LYS A 70 -1.28 -11.53 -2.63
N ARG A 71 -0.20 -12.27 -2.86
CA ARG A 71 -0.22 -13.72 -3.10
C ARG A 71 -0.64 -14.54 -1.87
N HIS A 72 -0.57 -13.95 -0.69
CA HIS A 72 -0.92 -14.57 0.59
C HIS A 72 -2.28 -14.08 1.13
N MET A 73 -2.97 -13.20 0.41
CA MET A 73 -4.28 -12.71 0.83
C MET A 73 -5.31 -13.85 0.83
N GLY A 74 -6.14 -13.91 1.87
CA GLY A 74 -7.14 -14.96 2.04
C GLY A 74 -6.62 -16.27 2.62
N THR A 75 -5.34 -16.33 3.03
CA THR A 75 -4.74 -17.49 3.69
C THR A 75 -4.40 -17.20 5.16
N ASP A 76 -3.89 -18.21 5.87
CA ASP A 76 -3.36 -18.13 7.24
C ASP A 76 -1.88 -17.73 7.31
N TRP A 77 -1.33 -17.20 6.21
CA TRP A 77 0.07 -16.80 6.15
C TRP A 77 0.36 -15.68 7.14
N THR A 78 1.48 -15.81 7.84
CA THR A 78 2.02 -14.79 8.72
C THR A 78 3.53 -14.66 8.55
N ILE A 79 4.06 -13.49 8.86
CA ILE A 79 5.49 -13.24 9.00
C ILE A 79 5.79 -12.72 10.41
N ASP A 80 6.86 -13.20 11.02
CA ASP A 80 7.33 -12.71 12.32
C ASP A 80 8.39 -11.64 12.09
N ILE A 81 8.19 -10.46 12.67
CA ILE A 81 9.16 -9.37 12.70
C ILE A 81 9.36 -8.98 14.16
N ASP A 82 10.56 -9.25 14.68
CA ASP A 82 10.99 -8.92 16.03
C ASP A 82 10.05 -9.47 17.14
N GLY A 83 9.55 -10.70 16.95
CA GLY A 83 8.67 -11.39 17.90
C GLY A 83 7.19 -11.01 17.75
N LYS A 84 6.84 -10.21 16.74
CA LYS A 84 5.46 -9.88 16.42
C LYS A 84 5.07 -10.50 15.09
N LYS A 85 4.01 -11.30 15.11
CA LYS A 85 3.38 -11.86 13.91
C LYS A 85 2.51 -10.82 13.22
N TYR A 86 2.68 -10.73 11.90
CA TYR A 86 1.88 -9.92 11.01
C TYR A 86 1.21 -10.80 9.96
N THR A 87 -0.07 -10.56 9.72
CA THR A 87 -0.87 -11.20 8.68
C THR A 87 -0.70 -10.52 7.32
N ALA A 88 -1.10 -11.19 6.23
CA ALA A 88 -1.10 -10.58 4.90
C ALA A 88 -1.97 -9.30 4.83
N GLN A 89 -3.07 -9.28 5.58
CA GLN A 89 -4.00 -8.17 5.70
C GLN A 89 -3.33 -6.97 6.37
N GLU A 90 -2.62 -7.18 7.47
CA GLU A 90 -1.90 -6.10 8.18
C GLU A 90 -0.76 -5.51 7.35
N ILE A 91 -0.03 -6.34 6.60
CA ILE A 91 1.00 -5.84 5.68
C ILE A 91 0.35 -5.05 4.53
N SER A 92 -0.72 -5.56 3.93
CA SER A 92 -1.46 -4.86 2.87
C SER A 92 -2.06 -3.55 3.36
N ALA A 93 -2.53 -3.49 4.61
CA ALA A 93 -3.04 -2.28 5.23
C ALA A 93 -1.99 -1.16 5.32
N ARG A 94 -0.71 -1.49 5.48
CA ARG A 94 0.38 -0.48 5.46
C ARG A 94 0.53 0.16 4.08
N ILE A 95 0.33 -0.61 3.01
CA ILE A 95 0.30 -0.09 1.63
C ILE A 95 -0.92 0.83 1.46
N LEU A 96 -2.10 0.40 1.90
CA LEU A 96 -3.33 1.21 1.85
C LEU A 96 -3.21 2.52 2.65
N MET A 97 -2.55 2.49 3.83
CA MET A 97 -2.31 3.67 4.65
C MET A 97 -1.41 4.69 3.95
N LYS A 98 -0.37 4.25 3.23
CA LYS A 98 0.45 5.14 2.40
C LYS A 98 -0.39 5.78 1.29
N LEU A 99 -1.13 4.98 0.52
CA LEU A 99 -1.97 5.48 -0.58
C LEU A 99 -3.05 6.46 -0.10
N LYS A 100 -3.66 6.16 1.05
CA LYS A 100 -4.58 7.07 1.73
C LYS A 100 -3.88 8.39 2.09
N GLY A 101 -2.71 8.33 2.72
CA GLY A 101 -1.94 9.53 3.08
C GLY A 101 -1.58 10.39 1.87
N ASP A 102 -1.14 9.76 0.79
CA ASP A 102 -0.83 10.43 -0.48
C ASP A 102 -2.10 11.12 -1.05
N ALA A 103 -3.26 10.46 -1.01
CA ALA A 103 -4.52 11.04 -1.45
C ALA A 103 -5.04 12.17 -0.55
N GLU A 104 -4.94 12.03 0.77
CA GLU A 104 -5.30 13.09 1.73
C GLU A 104 -4.44 14.34 1.52
N ALA A 105 -3.14 14.18 1.28
CA ALA A 105 -2.24 15.28 1.00
C ALA A 105 -2.60 16.00 -0.32
N TYR A 106 -2.95 15.26 -1.36
CA TYR A 106 -3.38 15.82 -2.65
C TYR A 106 -4.71 16.58 -2.54
N LEU A 107 -5.70 15.99 -1.86
CA LEU A 107 -7.05 16.55 -1.74
C LEU A 107 -7.14 17.66 -0.68
N ASN A 108 -6.17 17.75 0.23
CA ASN A 108 -6.21 18.58 1.43
C ASN A 108 -7.48 18.34 2.27
N ASP A 109 -7.91 17.07 2.35
CA ASP A 109 -9.09 16.63 3.10
C ASP A 109 -8.91 15.16 3.53
N LYS A 110 -9.77 14.69 4.44
CA LYS A 110 -9.76 13.30 4.91
C LYS A 110 -10.42 12.35 3.92
N VAL A 111 -9.77 11.20 3.75
CA VAL A 111 -10.27 10.09 2.92
C VAL A 111 -10.69 8.95 3.85
N THR A 112 -11.99 8.69 3.91
CA THR A 112 -12.58 7.65 4.77
C THR A 112 -13.12 6.47 3.98
N ASP A 113 -13.40 6.66 2.70
CA ASP A 113 -14.11 5.69 1.85
C ASP A 113 -13.26 5.39 0.61
N ALA A 114 -13.25 4.12 0.19
CA ALA A 114 -12.48 3.68 -0.97
C ALA A 114 -13.16 2.51 -1.68
N VAL A 115 -12.95 2.43 -2.99
CA VAL A 115 -13.20 1.25 -3.81
C VAL A 115 -11.85 0.60 -4.12
N ILE A 116 -11.67 -0.67 -3.74
CA ILE A 116 -10.39 -1.39 -3.87
C ILE A 116 -10.51 -2.52 -4.89
N THR A 117 -9.56 -2.63 -5.80
CA THR A 117 -9.53 -3.70 -6.81
C THR A 117 -9.08 -5.05 -6.24
N VAL A 118 -9.69 -6.12 -6.75
CA VAL A 118 -9.24 -7.50 -6.54
C VAL A 118 -9.20 -8.22 -7.89
N PRO A 119 -8.35 -9.26 -8.06
CA PRO A 119 -8.43 -10.12 -9.23
C PRO A 119 -9.82 -10.75 -9.34
N ALA A 120 -10.34 -10.90 -10.55
CA ALA A 120 -11.67 -11.46 -10.78
C ALA A 120 -11.84 -12.91 -10.27
N TYR A 121 -10.73 -13.62 -10.07
CA TYR A 121 -10.68 -15.00 -9.58
C TYR A 121 -10.36 -15.11 -8.07
N PHE A 122 -10.41 -14.00 -7.31
CA PHE A 122 -10.26 -14.08 -5.85
C PHE A 122 -11.45 -14.79 -5.20
N ASN A 123 -11.18 -15.56 -4.14
CA ASN A 123 -12.14 -16.39 -3.41
C ASN A 123 -12.40 -15.82 -2.02
#